data_AF-A0A2C9ZJ54-F1
#
_entry.id   AF-A0A2C9ZJ54-F1
#
_cell.length_a   1.000
_cell.length_b   1.000
_cell.length_c   1.000
_cell.angle_alpha   90.00
_cell.angle_beta   90.00
_cell.angle_gamma   90.00
#
_symmetry.space_group_name_H-M   'P 1'
#
loop_
_entity.id
_entity.type
_entity.pdbx_description
1 polymer ?
#
loop_
_entity_poly.entity_id
_entity_poly.type
_entity_poly.pdbx_seq_one_letter_code
_entity_poly.pdbx_strand_id
1 'polypeptide(L)'
;MFDAALVALVESAGYDAAVVEPAQLAALRSPAAILVRSAAMLGFVRRVPALRSTRIIFVGNGVAGFDHIRISPRAPSAEEALQRALATVAGPPGPQSPPAFTNRVRLTDRELEILQTYTLGATLRQTSRAHEIAESTVREHYRRVARRYEEAGRPIGNKAQLLVELMNDGWVRP
;
A
#
# COMPACT_ATOMS: atom_id res chain seq x y z
N MET A 1 6.48 11.05 -0.29
CA MET A 1 6.14 10.92 1.15
C MET A 1 4.63 11.02 1.39
N PHE A 2 3.93 12.03 0.85
CA PHE A 2 2.48 12.21 1.09
C PHE A 2 1.55 11.23 0.34
N ASP A 3 1.96 10.64 -0.79
CA ASP A 3 1.08 9.72 -1.54
C ASP A 3 0.91 8.36 -0.86
N ALA A 4 1.93 7.90 -0.12
CA ALA A 4 1.84 6.67 0.68
C ALA A 4 0.85 6.81 1.84
N ALA A 5 0.78 7.98 2.48
CA ALA A 5 -0.20 8.25 3.53
C ALA A 5 -1.63 8.28 2.97
N LEU A 6 -1.81 8.77 1.73
CA LEU A 6 -3.12 8.77 1.08
C LEU A 6 -3.55 7.35 0.69
N VAL A 7 -2.62 6.53 0.19
CA VAL A 7 -2.89 5.10 -0.07
C VAL A 7 -3.29 4.39 1.22
N ALA A 8 -2.52 4.54 2.29
CA ALA A 8 -2.84 3.93 3.58
C ALA A 8 -4.21 4.35 4.12
N LEU A 9 -4.64 5.60 3.88
CA LEU A 9 -5.96 6.10 4.28
C LEU A 9 -7.10 5.51 3.43
N VAL A 10 -6.87 5.27 2.14
CA VAL A 10 -7.86 4.63 1.27
C VAL A 10 -7.96 3.13 1.60
N GLU A 11 -6.83 2.50 1.87
CA GLU A 11 -6.74 1.11 2.33
C GLU A 11 -7.39 0.92 3.71
N SER A 12 -7.22 1.87 4.64
CA SER A 12 -7.89 1.83 5.95
C SER A 12 -9.42 2.00 5.84
N ALA A 13 -9.88 2.65 4.77
CA ALA A 13 -11.31 2.73 4.42
C ALA A 13 -11.84 1.45 3.73
N GLY A 14 -10.99 0.43 3.50
CA GLY A 14 -11.38 -0.85 2.92
C GLY A 14 -11.39 -0.88 1.39
N TYR A 15 -10.68 0.04 0.73
CA TYR A 15 -10.56 0.09 -0.72
C TYR A 15 -9.12 -0.19 -1.15
N ASP A 16 -8.94 -0.96 -2.22
CA ASP A 16 -7.62 -1.18 -2.81
C ASP A 16 -7.14 0.09 -3.52
N ALA A 17 -5.95 0.56 -3.15
CA ALA A 17 -5.33 1.75 -3.73
C ALA A 17 -3.90 1.46 -4.20
N ALA A 18 -3.50 2.10 -5.29
CA ALA A 18 -2.15 2.07 -5.80
C ALA A 18 -1.74 3.47 -6.25
N VAL A 19 -0.49 3.88 -5.95
CA VAL A 19 0.11 5.07 -6.56
C VAL A 19 0.52 4.69 -7.97
N VAL A 20 0.08 5.47 -8.95
CA VAL A 20 0.34 5.23 -10.37
C VAL A 20 1.09 6.42 -10.93
N GLU A 21 2.21 6.16 -11.61
CA GLU A 21 2.95 7.20 -12.31
C GLU A 21 2.17 7.70 -13.53
N PRO A 22 2.29 8.98 -13.92
CA PRO A 22 1.49 9.54 -15.01
C PRO A 22 1.63 8.79 -16.34
N ALA A 23 2.82 8.24 -16.60
CA ALA A 23 3.10 7.43 -17.79
C ALA A 23 2.31 6.11 -17.81
N GLN A 24 1.87 5.60 -16.66
CA GLN A 24 1.17 4.33 -16.50
C GLN A 24 -0.36 4.49 -16.50
N LEU A 25 -0.89 5.72 -16.44
CA LEU A 25 -2.34 6.00 -16.44
C LEU A 25 -3.08 5.36 -17.61
N ALA A 26 -2.49 5.34 -18.80
CA ALA A 26 -3.10 4.76 -20.00
C ALA A 26 -3.15 3.22 -19.97
N ALA A 27 -2.33 2.58 -19.14
CA ALA A 27 -2.28 1.13 -18.97
C ALA A 27 -3.26 0.60 -17.90
N LEU A 28 -3.92 1.50 -17.16
CA LEU A 28 -4.87 1.11 -16.13
C LEU A 28 -6.09 0.44 -16.75
N ARG A 29 -6.43 -0.74 -16.23
CA ARG A 29 -7.63 -1.48 -16.63
C ARG A 29 -8.76 -1.10 -15.67
N SER A 30 -9.73 -0.34 -16.18
CA SER A 30 -11.01 -0.01 -15.52
C SER A 30 -10.92 0.37 -14.03
N PRO A 31 -10.22 1.46 -13.66
CA PRO A 31 -10.22 1.94 -12.29
C PRO A 31 -11.61 2.46 -11.89
N ALA A 32 -12.04 2.13 -10.66
CA ALA A 32 -13.31 2.63 -10.10
C ALA A 32 -13.28 4.13 -9.83
N ALA A 33 -12.15 4.65 -9.34
CA ALA A 33 -11.93 6.07 -9.06
C ALA A 33 -10.47 6.44 -9.27
N ILE A 34 -10.19 7.72 -9.51
CA ILE A 34 -8.83 8.27 -9.50
C ILE A 34 -8.75 9.41 -8.49
N LEU A 35 -7.83 9.30 -7.53
CA LEU A 35 -7.53 10.37 -6.60
C LEU A 35 -6.44 11.27 -7.18
N VAL A 36 -6.69 12.57 -7.19
CA VAL A 36 -5.77 13.59 -7.72
C VAL A 36 -5.60 14.70 -6.70
N ARG A 37 -4.35 15.10 -6.46
CA ARG A 37 -4.01 16.14 -5.46
C ARG A 37 -3.47 17.44 -6.05
N SER A 38 -3.21 17.46 -7.35
CA SER A 38 -2.61 18.58 -8.07
C SER A 38 -3.49 18.99 -9.24
N ALA A 39 -3.69 20.30 -9.41
CA ALA A 39 -4.43 20.85 -10.56
C ALA A 39 -3.78 20.47 -11.90
N ALA A 40 -2.44 20.42 -11.94
CA ALA A 40 -1.71 19.99 -13.14
C ALA A 40 -2.02 18.54 -13.50
N MET A 41 -2.06 17.66 -12.48
CA MET A 41 -2.39 16.25 -12.67
C MET A 41 -3.86 16.07 -13.07
N LEU A 42 -4.76 16.90 -12.53
CA LEU A 42 -6.18 16.87 -12.90
C LEU A 42 -6.37 17.18 -14.39
N GLY A 43 -5.65 18.18 -14.91
CA GLY A 43 -5.62 18.49 -16.33
C GLY A 43 -5.05 17.34 -17.18
N PHE A 44 -4.01 16.65 -16.68
CA PHE A 44 -3.41 15.50 -17.36
C PHE A 44 -4.38 14.31 -17.44
N VAL A 45 -4.96 13.90 -16.31
CA VAL A 45 -5.89 12.75 -16.23
C VAL A 45 -7.09 12.94 -17.17
N ARG A 46 -7.66 14.15 -17.26
CA ARG A 46 -8.78 14.42 -18.18
C ARG A 46 -8.42 14.37 -19.66
N ARG A 47 -7.14 14.54 -20.01
CA ARG A 47 -6.67 14.40 -21.39
C ARG A 47 -6.54 12.94 -21.81
N VAL A 48 -6.47 12.00 -20.86
CA VAL A 48 -6.37 10.56 -21.15
C VAL A 48 -7.76 10.03 -21.55
N PRO A 49 -7.95 9.57 -22.80
CA PRO A 49 -9.25 9.13 -23.29
C PRO A 49 -9.81 7.93 -22.51
N ALA A 50 -8.93 7.02 -22.08
CA ALA A 50 -9.28 5.81 -21.33
C ALA A 50 -9.94 6.08 -19.97
N LEU A 51 -9.83 7.31 -19.45
CA LEU A 51 -10.28 7.69 -18.11
C LEU A 51 -11.46 8.65 -18.12
N ARG A 52 -12.04 8.95 -19.30
CA ARG A 52 -13.16 9.90 -19.44
C ARG A 52 -14.42 9.48 -18.69
N SER A 53 -14.64 8.18 -18.53
CA SER A 53 -15.77 7.60 -17.81
C SER A 53 -15.48 7.35 -16.32
N THR A 54 -14.22 7.50 -15.89
CA THR A 54 -13.83 7.28 -14.49
C THR A 54 -14.07 8.55 -13.67
N ARG A 55 -14.64 8.38 -12.47
CA ARG A 55 -14.86 9.51 -11.56
C ARG A 55 -13.56 9.94 -10.90
N ILE A 56 -13.32 11.25 -10.83
CA ILE A 56 -12.11 11.82 -10.24
C ILE A 56 -12.44 12.43 -8.88
N ILE A 57 -11.66 12.07 -7.86
CA ILE A 57 -11.73 12.61 -6.51
C ILE A 57 -10.52 13.53 -6.33
N PHE A 58 -10.75 14.80 -6.00
CA PHE A 58 -9.67 15.77 -5.79
C PHE A 58 -9.42 15.99 -4.29
N VAL A 59 -8.20 15.72 -3.85
CA VAL A 59 -7.79 15.92 -2.46
C VAL A 59 -6.97 17.19 -2.35
N GLY A 60 -7.55 18.24 -1.76
CA GLY A 60 -6.91 19.54 -1.61
C GLY A 60 -7.90 20.70 -1.61
N ASN A 61 -7.36 21.92 -1.67
CA ASN A 61 -8.14 23.14 -1.88
C ASN A 61 -8.57 23.13 -3.36
N GLY A 62 -9.80 22.68 -3.61
CA GLY A 62 -10.30 22.31 -4.92
C GLY A 62 -10.02 23.29 -6.07
N VAL A 63 -9.96 22.76 -7.28
CA VAL A 63 -9.76 23.56 -8.50
C VAL A 63 -11.13 24.02 -9.02
N ALA A 64 -11.34 25.31 -9.28
CA ALA A 64 -12.60 25.77 -9.88
C ALA A 64 -12.73 25.24 -11.32
N GLY A 65 -13.97 24.91 -11.74
CA GLY A 65 -14.27 24.54 -13.14
C GLY A 65 -14.14 23.06 -13.51
N PHE A 66 -13.91 22.16 -12.55
CA PHE A 66 -13.85 20.71 -12.79
C PHE A 66 -14.86 19.96 -11.93
N ASP A 67 -15.52 18.95 -12.50
CA ASP A 67 -16.41 18.03 -11.77
C ASP A 67 -15.55 17.02 -11.00
N HIS A 68 -15.35 17.27 -9.71
CA HIS A 68 -14.61 16.38 -8.80
C HIS A 68 -15.14 16.50 -7.38
N ILE A 69 -15.06 15.40 -6.63
CA ILE A 69 -15.35 15.41 -5.20
C ILE A 69 -14.17 16.03 -4.47
N ARG A 70 -14.42 17.07 -3.67
CA ARG A 70 -13.41 17.81 -2.93
C ARG A 70 -13.28 17.28 -1.51
N ILE A 71 -12.06 16.95 -1.11
CA ILE A 71 -11.75 16.55 0.25
C ILE A 71 -10.63 17.45 0.77
N SER A 72 -10.92 18.21 1.82
CA SER A 72 -9.93 19.04 2.50
C SER A 72 -9.15 18.16 3.49
N PRO A 73 -7.86 17.89 3.29
CA PRO A 73 -7.09 16.96 4.13
C PRO A 73 -6.81 17.48 5.55
N ARG A 74 -7.16 18.75 5.85
CA ARG A 74 -7.03 19.36 7.18
C ARG A 74 -8.37 19.49 7.92
N ALA A 75 -9.48 19.03 7.33
CA ALA A 75 -10.76 19.03 8.02
C ALA A 75 -10.80 17.89 9.04
N PRO A 76 -11.37 18.09 10.24
CA PRO A 76 -11.51 17.02 11.23
C PRO A 76 -12.36 15.84 10.71
N SER A 77 -13.25 16.09 9.74
CA SER A 77 -14.09 15.08 9.08
C SER A 77 -13.54 14.62 7.72
N ALA A 78 -12.25 14.83 7.43
CA ALA A 78 -11.67 14.51 6.13
C ALA A 78 -11.77 13.01 5.78
N GLU A 79 -11.61 12.13 6.77
CA GLU A 79 -11.70 10.69 6.62
C GLU A 79 -13.13 10.25 6.28
N GLU A 80 -14.13 10.71 7.03
CA GLU A 80 -15.54 10.42 6.74
C GLU A 80 -15.99 10.97 5.38
N ALA A 81 -15.49 12.17 5.02
CA ALA A 81 -15.77 12.78 3.73
C ALA A 81 -15.16 11.96 2.59
N LEU A 82 -13.94 11.43 2.78
CA LEU A 82 -13.31 10.52 1.84
C LEU A 82 -14.06 9.19 1.73
N GLN A 83 -14.45 8.59 2.85
CA GLN A 83 -15.22 7.35 2.86
C GLN A 83 -16.56 7.52 2.13
N ARG A 84 -17.29 8.62 2.39
CA ARG A 84 -18.53 8.94 1.65
C ARG A 84 -18.29 9.15 0.16
N ALA A 85 -17.21 9.83 -0.20
CA ALA A 85 -16.84 10.03 -1.61
C ALA A 85 -16.54 8.70 -2.29
N LEU A 86 -15.74 7.84 -1.67
CA LEU A 86 -15.39 6.51 -2.18
C LEU A 86 -16.64 5.63 -2.30
N ALA A 87 -17.50 5.59 -1.28
CA ALA A 87 -18.75 4.84 -1.32
C ALA A 87 -19.69 5.29 -2.45
N THR A 88 -19.72 6.59 -2.73
CA THR A 88 -20.54 7.16 -3.82
C THR A 88 -19.97 6.84 -5.21
N VAL A 89 -18.66 6.65 -5.33
CA VAL A 89 -17.98 6.43 -6.61
C VAL A 89 -17.77 4.95 -6.91
N ALA A 90 -17.20 4.22 -5.96
CA ALA A 90 -16.80 2.83 -6.10
C ALA A 90 -17.83 1.84 -5.52
N GLY A 91 -18.88 2.33 -4.84
CA GLY A 91 -19.82 1.51 -4.08
C GLY A 91 -19.36 1.26 -2.64
N PRO A 92 -20.23 0.72 -1.77
CA PRO A 92 -19.86 0.36 -0.41
C PRO A 92 -18.68 -0.63 -0.41
N PRO A 93 -17.73 -0.52 0.53
CA PRO A 93 -16.65 -1.49 0.63
C PRO A 93 -17.29 -2.88 0.81
N GLY A 94 -16.87 -3.85 0.00
CA GLY A 94 -17.33 -5.23 0.15
C GLY A 94 -17.06 -5.73 1.57
N PRO A 95 -17.79 -6.75 2.07
CA PRO A 95 -17.64 -7.25 3.44
C PRO A 95 -16.17 -7.59 3.71
N GLN A 96 -15.55 -6.74 4.54
CA GLN A 96 -14.19 -6.77 5.10
C GLN A 96 -13.23 -7.79 4.49
N SER A 97 -12.56 -7.40 3.41
CA SER A 97 -11.21 -7.90 3.15
C SER A 97 -10.23 -6.93 3.84
N PRO A 98 -9.33 -7.39 4.72
CA PRO A 98 -8.25 -6.55 5.26
C PRO A 98 -7.46 -5.92 4.10
N PRO A 99 -6.87 -4.73 4.30
CA PRO A 99 -6.27 -3.93 3.23
C PRO A 99 -5.35 -4.82 2.39
N ALA A 100 -5.70 -5.01 1.12
CA ALA A 100 -4.81 -5.70 0.20
C ALA A 100 -3.73 -4.70 -0.14
N PHE A 101 -2.69 -4.67 0.70
CA PHE A 101 -1.40 -4.07 0.39
C PHE A 101 -0.93 -4.69 -0.94
N THR A 102 -1.27 -4.03 -2.05
CA THR A 102 -1.08 -4.60 -3.40
C THR A 102 0.39 -4.79 -3.77
N ASN A 103 1.31 -4.28 -2.94
CA ASN A 103 2.76 -4.46 -3.03
C ASN A 103 3.37 -5.20 -1.80
N ARG A 104 2.55 -5.92 -1.03
CA ARG A 104 3.03 -6.74 0.08
C ARG A 104 3.80 -7.93 -0.46
N VAL A 105 5.03 -8.10 0.02
CA VAL A 105 5.72 -9.35 -0.24
C VAL A 105 4.98 -10.46 0.50
N ARG A 106 4.50 -11.45 -0.25
CA ARG A 106 3.80 -12.60 0.33
C ARG A 106 4.80 -13.47 1.06
N LEU A 107 4.63 -13.62 2.37
CA LEU A 107 5.32 -14.59 3.21
C LEU A 107 4.38 -15.73 3.55
N THR A 108 4.91 -16.94 3.72
CA THR A 108 4.14 -18.01 4.37
C THR A 108 4.08 -17.76 5.87
N ASP A 109 3.08 -18.33 6.55
CA ASP A 109 2.95 -18.21 8.01
C ASP A 109 4.23 -18.66 8.72
N ARG A 110 4.85 -19.74 8.24
CA ARG A 110 6.09 -20.26 8.80
C ARG A 110 7.29 -19.34 8.59
N GLU A 111 7.39 -18.73 7.42
CA GLU A 111 8.46 -17.75 7.14
C GLU A 111 8.29 -16.51 8.02
N LEU A 112 7.05 -16.06 8.19
CA LEU A 112 6.73 -14.93 9.04
C LEU A 112 7.12 -15.20 10.49
N GLU A 113 6.69 -16.33 11.06
CA GLU A 113 7.04 -16.72 12.44
C GLU A 113 8.56 -16.71 12.68
N ILE A 114 9.31 -17.39 11.80
CA ILE A 114 10.76 -17.52 11.93
C ILE A 114 11.44 -16.15 11.82
N LEU A 115 11.04 -15.34 10.83
CA LEU A 115 11.67 -14.06 10.56
C LEU A 115 11.27 -12.98 11.56
N GLN A 116 10.07 -13.04 12.14
CA GLN A 116 9.69 -12.18 13.26
C GLN A 116 10.63 -12.39 14.45
N THR A 117 10.81 -13.63 14.90
CA THR A 117 11.75 -13.97 15.99
C THR A 117 13.17 -13.46 15.69
N TYR A 118 13.65 -13.68 14.47
CA TYR A 118 15.00 -13.25 14.07
C TYR A 118 15.17 -11.72 14.00
N THR A 119 14.18 -11.02 13.42
CA THR A 119 14.22 -9.56 13.19
C THR A 119 13.99 -8.78 14.48
N LEU A 120 13.23 -9.31 15.43
CA LEU A 120 12.97 -8.71 16.75
C LEU A 120 14.15 -8.85 17.75
N GLY A 121 15.29 -9.36 17.30
CA GLY A 121 16.55 -9.29 18.06
C GLY A 121 17.23 -10.63 18.28
N ALA A 122 16.57 -11.76 18.02
CA ALA A 122 17.21 -13.06 18.17
C ALA A 122 18.38 -13.25 17.18
N THR A 123 19.36 -14.05 17.59
CA THR A 123 20.40 -14.58 16.70
C THR A 123 19.87 -15.75 15.88
N LEU A 124 20.60 -16.15 14.82
CA LEU A 124 20.27 -17.35 14.05
C LEU A 124 20.17 -18.59 14.94
N ARG A 125 21.09 -18.74 15.90
CA ARG A 125 21.13 -19.85 16.86
C ARG A 125 19.96 -19.84 17.86
N GLN A 126 19.51 -18.67 18.28
CA GLN A 126 18.33 -18.56 19.16
C GLN A 126 17.05 -18.84 18.39
N THR A 127 16.94 -18.30 17.18
CA THR A 127 15.80 -18.54 16.28
C THR A 127 15.69 -20.01 15.91
N SER A 128 16.81 -20.66 15.58
CA SER A 128 16.84 -22.07 15.22
C SER A 128 16.34 -22.96 16.37
N ARG A 129 16.77 -22.68 17.60
CA ARG A 129 16.30 -23.37 18.82
C ARG A 129 14.82 -23.11 19.10
N ALA A 130 14.36 -21.87 18.98
CA ALA A 130 12.97 -21.50 19.24
C ALA A 130 11.98 -22.15 18.26
N HIS A 131 12.41 -22.41 17.03
CA HIS A 131 11.59 -22.98 15.97
C HIS A 131 11.92 -24.45 15.65
N GLU A 132 12.83 -25.08 16.40
CA GLU A 132 13.28 -26.48 16.21
C GLU A 132 13.76 -26.81 14.79
N ILE A 133 14.55 -25.91 14.20
CA ILE A 133 15.10 -26.05 12.84
C ILE A 133 16.62 -25.83 12.84
N ALA A 134 17.29 -26.15 11.73
CA ALA A 134 18.71 -25.85 11.57
C ALA A 134 18.95 -24.35 11.32
N GLU A 135 20.11 -23.83 11.75
CA GLU A 135 20.50 -22.43 11.45
C GLU A 135 20.60 -22.14 9.95
N SER A 136 20.99 -23.14 9.15
CA SER A 136 20.99 -23.06 7.69
C SER A 136 19.59 -22.84 7.13
N THR A 137 18.56 -23.46 7.72
CA THR A 137 17.15 -23.30 7.34
C THR A 137 16.65 -21.88 7.63
N VAL A 138 17.00 -21.32 8.79
CA VAL A 138 16.69 -19.91 9.11
C VAL A 138 17.32 -18.97 8.08
N ARG A 139 18.59 -19.20 7.74
CA ARG A 139 19.31 -18.39 6.74
C ARG A 139 18.68 -18.51 5.35
N GLU A 140 18.22 -19.69 4.98
CA GLU A 140 17.54 -19.91 3.71
C GLU A 140 16.19 -19.19 3.65
N HIS A 141 15.38 -19.26 4.72
CA HIS A 141 14.15 -18.47 4.81
C HIS A 141 14.42 -16.97 4.69
N TYR A 142 15.45 -16.46 5.38
CA TYR A 142 15.86 -15.06 5.26
C TYR A 142 16.23 -14.70 3.82
N ARG A 143 17.09 -15.49 3.15
CA ARG A 143 17.49 -15.25 1.76
C ARG A 143 16.31 -15.26 0.80
N ARG A 144 15.40 -16.21 0.95
CA ARG A 144 14.22 -16.34 0.09
C ARG A 144 13.26 -15.17 0.23
N VAL A 145 13.11 -14.63 1.44
CA VAL A 145 12.29 -13.45 1.69
C VAL A 145 13.01 -12.19 1.21
N ALA A 146 14.30 -12.03 1.49
CA ALA A 146 15.12 -10.93 0.98
C ALA A 146 15.06 -10.84 -0.55
N ARG A 147 15.18 -11.98 -1.26
CA ARG A 147 15.06 -12.03 -2.72
C ARG A 147 13.69 -11.58 -3.22
N ARG A 148 12.60 -11.95 -2.54
CA ARG A 148 11.25 -11.48 -2.91
C ARG A 148 11.09 -9.97 -2.72
N TYR A 149 11.71 -9.40 -1.68
CA TYR A 149 11.76 -7.96 -1.50
C TYR A 149 12.63 -7.27 -2.56
N GLU A 150 13.77 -7.85 -2.95
CA GLU A 150 14.59 -7.36 -4.08
C GLU A 150 13.84 -7.38 -5.41
N GLU A 151 13.13 -8.48 -5.71
CA GLU A 151 12.25 -8.61 -6.89
C GLU A 151 11.14 -7.55 -6.90
N ALA A 152 10.70 -7.10 -5.72
CA ALA A 152 9.75 -6.00 -5.52
C ALA A 152 10.39 -4.60 -5.50
N GLY A 153 11.70 -4.48 -5.79
CA GLY A 153 12.43 -3.21 -5.83
C GLY A 153 12.84 -2.66 -4.46
N ARG A 154 12.78 -3.48 -3.40
CA ARG A 154 13.11 -3.13 -2.00
C ARG A 154 14.28 -4.00 -1.52
N PRO A 155 15.54 -3.70 -1.88
CA PRO A 155 16.66 -4.58 -1.56
C PRO A 155 16.91 -4.68 -0.06
N ILE A 156 17.11 -5.90 0.47
CA ILE A 156 17.29 -6.15 1.92
C ILE A 156 18.75 -6.46 2.23
N GLY A 157 19.48 -5.45 2.71
CA GLY A 157 20.90 -5.59 3.05
C GLY A 157 21.17 -6.18 4.43
N ASN A 158 20.24 -6.05 5.38
CA ASN A 158 20.40 -6.54 6.74
C ASN A 158 19.06 -6.83 7.44
N LYS A 159 19.11 -7.47 8.62
CA LYS A 159 17.92 -7.86 9.37
C LYS A 159 17.07 -6.69 9.89
N ALA A 160 17.69 -5.53 10.16
CA ALA A 160 16.95 -4.34 10.59
C ALA A 160 16.14 -3.76 9.43
N GLN A 161 16.70 -3.77 8.23
CA GLN A 161 15.97 -3.38 7.03
C GLN A 161 14.81 -4.33 6.74
N LEU A 162 15.01 -5.64 6.93
CA LEU A 162 13.91 -6.61 6.83
C LEU A 162 12.79 -6.31 7.84
N LEU A 163 13.12 -5.96 9.09
CA LEU A 163 12.14 -5.57 10.09
C LEU A 163 11.29 -4.37 9.63
N VAL A 164 11.94 -3.32 9.12
CA VAL A 164 11.27 -2.13 8.60
C VAL A 164 10.31 -2.49 7.48
N GLU A 165 10.72 -3.33 6.53
CA GLU A 165 9.85 -3.73 5.43
C GLU A 165 8.69 -4.64 5.88
N LEU A 166 8.91 -5.52 6.86
CA LEU A 166 7.84 -6.30 7.48
C LEU A 166 6.83 -5.39 8.20
N MET A 167 7.28 -4.32 8.86
CA MET A 167 6.39 -3.33 9.47
C MET A 167 5.61 -2.52 8.41
N ASN A 168 6.29 -2.07 7.35
CA ASN A 168 5.66 -1.38 6.22
C ASN A 168 4.59 -2.24 5.54
N ASP A 169 4.84 -3.56 5.46
CA ASP A 169 3.91 -4.56 4.92
C ASP A 169 2.85 -5.00 5.94
N GLY A 170 2.83 -4.43 7.15
CA GLY A 170 1.86 -4.77 8.20
C GLY A 170 1.99 -6.19 8.76
N TRP A 171 3.12 -6.87 8.50
CA TRP A 171 3.45 -8.18 9.05
C TRP A 171 3.88 -8.12 10.52
N VAL A 172 4.45 -6.98 10.95
CA VAL A 172 4.86 -6.72 12.34
C VAL A 172 4.29 -5.38 12.76
N ARG A 173 3.80 -5.30 14.00
CA ARG A 173 3.38 -4.04 14.62
C ARG A 173 4.32 -3.72 15.79
N PRO A 174 4.67 -2.44 16.00
CA PRO A 174 5.43 -2.01 17.18
C PRO A 174 4.64 -2.21 18.47
#